data_AF-A0A3C0I8E1-F1
#
_entry.id   AF-A0A3C0I8E1-F1
#
_cell.length_a   1.000
_cell.length_b   1.000
_cell.length_c   1.000
_cell.angle_alpha   90.00
_cell.angle_beta   90.00
_cell.angle_gamma   90.00
#
_symmetry.space_group_name_H-M   'P 1'
#
loop_
_entity.id
_entity.type
_entity.pdbx_description
1 polymer ?
#
loop_
_entity_poly.entity_id
_entity_poly.type
_entity_poly.pdbx_seq_one_letter_code
_entity_poly.pdbx_strand_id
1 'polypeptide(L)'
;MCVCGLITTTSVAQEDPLVVIFNSIPTPIETGYLVRDIGSQYDAAMLNPAGKSGGYSSEYQKALNLGIYSADLGYASIFSQPVTTLGPYLTDIKKLADDLGIGGHINIGTITSTALTGKLEKLMMETSIIFSDMSEDLQVKNRTDLAALMLIGGWLEALYIACSTVEKTPNEMLSNRIAEQLLVSTMLIDEFGDAKYSSNPNIQEVRTTLQRIHDGLGKLATVEKSRDGISISSVNITEDALKDVISFVRLTRKSIIN
;
A
#
# COMPACT_ATOMS: atom_id res chain seq x y z
N MET A 1 47.47 -6.69 35.19
CA MET A 1 47.15 -6.32 33.79
C MET A 1 45.71 -6.74 33.53
N CYS A 2 44.79 -5.79 33.50
CA CYS A 2 43.37 -6.05 33.25
C CYS A 2 43.07 -5.59 31.82
N VAL A 3 42.67 -6.52 30.95
CA VAL A 3 42.35 -6.23 29.55
C VAL A 3 40.94 -5.65 29.52
N CYS A 4 40.85 -4.36 29.26
CA CYS A 4 39.60 -3.65 29.01
C CYS A 4 39.10 -4.05 27.61
N GLY A 5 38.12 -4.95 27.57
CA GLY A 5 37.39 -5.27 26.35
C GLY A 5 36.38 -4.16 26.04
N LEU A 6 36.68 -3.37 25.01
CA LEU A 6 35.72 -2.48 24.36
C LEU A 6 34.58 -3.34 23.80
N ILE A 7 33.40 -3.27 24.41
CA ILE A 7 32.16 -3.70 23.77
C ILE A 7 31.74 -2.54 22.87
N THR A 8 32.09 -2.63 21.59
CA THR A 8 31.46 -1.81 20.56
C THR A 8 30.01 -2.23 20.46
N THR A 9 29.10 -1.36 20.90
CA THR A 9 27.67 -1.46 20.60
C THR A 9 27.52 -1.27 19.08
N THR A 10 27.40 -2.37 18.34
CA THR A 10 26.87 -2.34 16.99
C THR A 10 25.44 -1.81 17.07
N SER A 11 25.21 -0.58 16.62
CA SER A 11 23.84 -0.10 16.40
C SER A 11 23.20 -1.02 15.38
N VAL A 12 22.18 -1.77 15.80
CA VAL A 12 21.24 -2.37 14.85
C VAL A 12 20.71 -1.19 14.04
N ALA A 13 20.93 -1.18 12.73
CA ALA A 13 20.33 -0.17 11.87
C ALA A 13 18.82 -0.27 12.06
N GLN A 14 18.19 0.80 12.55
CA GLN A 14 16.75 0.87 12.66
C GLN A 14 16.18 0.73 11.25
N GLU A 15 15.33 -0.27 11.02
CA GLU A 15 14.65 -0.43 9.73
C GLU A 15 13.85 0.84 9.41
N ASP A 16 13.83 1.21 8.13
CA ASP A 16 13.06 2.35 7.64
C ASP A 16 11.56 2.19 8.01
N PRO A 17 10.96 3.17 8.70
CA PRO A 17 9.54 3.12 9.07
C PRO A 17 8.60 2.81 7.89
N LEU A 18 8.89 3.30 6.67
CA LEU A 18 8.06 3.01 5.50
C LEU A 18 8.12 1.54 5.10
N VAL A 19 9.29 0.90 5.22
CA VAL A 19 9.47 -0.54 5.00
C VAL A 19 8.77 -1.34 6.10
N VAL A 20 8.86 -0.91 7.35
CA VAL A 20 8.14 -1.55 8.47
C VAL A 20 6.63 -1.51 8.23
N ILE A 21 6.09 -0.36 7.83
CA ILE A 21 4.65 -0.21 7.53
C ILE A 21 4.24 -1.08 6.33
N PHE A 22 5.04 -1.11 5.26
CA PHE A 22 4.76 -1.95 4.08
C PHE A 22 4.68 -3.45 4.44
N ASN A 23 5.54 -3.91 5.35
CA ASN A 23 5.58 -5.29 5.83
C ASN A 23 4.70 -5.56 7.06
N SER A 24 3.90 -4.57 7.49
CA SER A 24 3.06 -4.72 8.68
C SER A 24 1.88 -5.65 8.43
N ILE A 25 1.49 -6.38 9.47
CA ILE A 25 0.39 -7.34 9.40
C ILE A 25 -0.95 -6.60 9.58
N PRO A 26 -1.95 -6.89 8.75
CA PRO A 26 -1.89 -7.86 7.65
C PRO A 26 -1.35 -7.24 6.37
N THR A 27 -0.47 -7.97 5.71
CA THR A 27 0.23 -7.43 4.55
C THR A 27 -0.73 -7.25 3.36
N PRO A 28 -0.46 -6.30 2.44
CA PRO A 28 -1.26 -6.13 1.24
C PRO A 28 -1.37 -7.43 0.41
N ILE A 29 -0.29 -8.22 0.36
CA ILE A 29 -0.24 -9.49 -0.36
C ILE A 29 -1.17 -10.53 0.27
N GLU A 30 -1.11 -10.73 1.59
CA GLU A 30 -2.01 -11.66 2.31
C GLU A 30 -3.47 -11.26 2.14
N THR A 31 -3.76 -9.96 2.17
CA THR A 31 -5.11 -9.43 1.95
C THR A 31 -5.58 -9.72 0.52
N GLY A 32 -4.72 -9.56 -0.49
CA GLY A 32 -5.04 -9.90 -1.87
C GLY A 32 -5.29 -11.39 -2.08
N TYR A 33 -4.49 -12.27 -1.46
CA TYR A 33 -4.74 -13.71 -1.49
C TYR A 33 -6.07 -14.07 -0.82
N LEU A 34 -6.38 -13.48 0.33
CA LEU A 34 -7.67 -13.66 0.98
C LEU A 34 -8.82 -13.25 0.06
N VAL A 35 -8.73 -12.10 -0.61
CA VAL A 35 -9.73 -11.62 -1.58
C VAL A 35 -10.01 -12.69 -2.65
N ARG A 36 -8.97 -13.33 -3.20
CA ARG A 36 -9.13 -14.44 -4.16
C ARG A 36 -9.75 -15.68 -3.50
N ASP A 37 -9.24 -16.06 -2.34
CA ASP A 37 -9.54 -17.35 -1.70
C ASP A 37 -10.95 -17.41 -1.08
N ILE A 38 -11.58 -16.26 -0.79
CA ILE A 38 -13.00 -16.20 -0.41
C ILE A 38 -13.96 -16.47 -1.59
N GLY A 39 -13.44 -16.81 -2.77
CA GLY A 39 -14.22 -17.19 -3.95
C GLY A 39 -14.72 -16.01 -4.78
N SER A 40 -14.16 -14.80 -4.57
CA SER A 40 -14.47 -13.66 -5.43
C SER A 40 -13.89 -13.89 -6.83
N GLN A 41 -14.50 -13.26 -7.84
CA GLN A 41 -13.99 -13.28 -9.21
C GLN A 41 -13.19 -12.01 -9.49
N TYR A 42 -12.22 -12.13 -10.40
CA TYR A 42 -11.50 -10.97 -10.90
C TYR A 42 -12.48 -9.95 -11.50
N ASP A 43 -12.34 -8.69 -11.08
CA ASP A 43 -13.17 -7.58 -11.55
C ASP A 43 -12.30 -6.40 -11.95
N ALA A 44 -12.10 -6.24 -13.25
CA ALA A 44 -11.34 -5.14 -13.81
C ALA A 44 -12.00 -3.77 -13.60
N ALA A 45 -13.31 -3.71 -13.39
CA ALA A 45 -14.03 -2.44 -13.19
C ALA A 45 -13.76 -1.82 -11.81
N MET A 46 -13.18 -2.59 -10.88
CA MET A 46 -12.71 -2.07 -9.60
C MET A 46 -11.42 -1.26 -9.77
N LEU A 47 -10.53 -1.68 -10.66
CA LEU A 47 -9.17 -1.14 -10.81
C LEU A 47 -9.16 0.25 -11.42
N ASN A 48 -8.03 0.96 -11.24
CA ASN A 48 -7.84 2.23 -11.91
C ASN A 48 -7.64 1.94 -13.40
N PRO A 49 -8.45 2.48 -14.32
CA PRO A 49 -8.29 2.17 -15.73
C PRO A 49 -6.86 2.47 -16.20
N ALA A 50 -6.24 1.47 -16.82
CA ALA A 50 -4.92 1.65 -17.41
C ALA A 50 -4.95 2.71 -18.52
N GLY A 51 -3.82 3.38 -18.74
CA GLY A 51 -3.63 4.46 -19.71
C GLY A 51 -3.93 5.86 -19.17
N LYS A 52 -4.29 6.03 -17.88
CA LYS A 52 -4.49 7.37 -17.29
C LYS A 52 -3.22 8.01 -16.74
N SER A 53 -2.09 7.31 -16.72
CA SER A 53 -0.81 7.82 -16.21
C SER A 53 -0.39 9.17 -16.79
N GLY A 54 -0.72 9.47 -18.05
CA GLY A 54 -0.45 10.76 -18.69
C GLY A 54 -1.26 11.95 -18.16
N GLY A 55 -2.33 11.71 -17.39
CA GLY A 55 -3.17 12.76 -16.81
C GLY A 55 -2.64 13.34 -15.49
N TYR A 56 -1.67 12.68 -14.85
CA TYR A 56 -1.14 13.14 -13.56
C TYR A 56 -0.04 14.18 -13.78
N SER A 57 -0.30 15.41 -13.33
CA SER A 57 0.54 16.56 -13.68
C SER A 57 1.67 16.83 -12.68
N SER A 58 1.40 16.61 -11.39
CA SER A 58 2.34 16.87 -10.30
C SER A 58 3.06 15.61 -9.82
N GLU A 59 4.24 15.77 -9.21
CA GLU A 59 4.97 14.66 -8.59
C GLU A 59 4.16 13.99 -7.48
N TYR A 60 3.37 14.78 -6.74
CA TYR A 60 2.42 14.29 -5.74
C TYR A 60 1.41 13.30 -6.36
N GLN A 61 0.70 13.73 -7.42
CA GLN A 61 -0.28 12.88 -8.09
C GLN A 61 0.39 11.63 -8.68
N LYS A 62 1.59 11.77 -9.23
CA LYS A 62 2.34 10.66 -9.83
C LYS A 62 2.77 9.64 -8.79
N ALA A 63 3.32 10.06 -7.65
CA ALA A 63 3.76 9.15 -6.58
C ALA A 63 2.57 8.38 -5.98
N LEU A 64 1.49 9.09 -5.68
CA LEU A 64 0.27 8.47 -5.14
C LEU A 64 -0.35 7.46 -6.12
N ASN A 65 -0.44 7.83 -7.41
CA ASN A 65 -0.98 6.92 -8.43
C ASN A 65 -0.02 5.80 -8.86
N LEU A 66 1.29 5.97 -8.65
CA LEU A 66 2.26 4.88 -8.81
C LEU A 66 1.94 3.76 -7.81
N GLY A 67 1.70 4.10 -6.54
CA GLY A 67 1.25 3.15 -5.53
C GLY A 67 -0.07 2.46 -5.89
N ILE A 68 -1.06 3.23 -6.36
CA ILE A 68 -2.37 2.70 -6.80
C ILE A 68 -2.20 1.69 -7.93
N TYR A 69 -1.48 2.05 -9.00
CA TYR A 69 -1.28 1.14 -10.11
C TYR A 69 -0.45 -0.10 -9.73
N SER A 70 0.51 0.02 -8.80
CA SER A 70 1.24 -1.12 -8.26
C SER A 70 0.31 -2.10 -7.53
N ALA A 71 -0.65 -1.62 -6.75
CA ALA A 71 -1.65 -2.45 -6.10
C ALA A 71 -2.63 -3.10 -7.11
N ASP A 72 -3.07 -2.36 -8.12
CA ASP A 72 -3.90 -2.90 -9.22
C ASP A 72 -3.20 -4.02 -9.98
N LEU A 73 -1.90 -3.83 -10.30
CA LEU A 73 -1.07 -4.87 -10.91
C LEU A 73 -0.96 -6.09 -9.99
N GLY A 74 -0.75 -5.89 -8.69
CA GLY A 74 -0.69 -6.96 -7.69
C GLY A 74 -2.00 -7.77 -7.66
N TYR A 75 -3.14 -7.10 -7.62
CA TYR A 75 -4.46 -7.74 -7.66
C TYR A 75 -4.67 -8.53 -8.96
N ALA A 76 -4.42 -7.93 -10.13
CA ALA A 76 -4.53 -8.62 -11.40
C ALA A 76 -3.59 -9.85 -11.47
N SER A 77 -2.40 -9.75 -10.88
CA SER A 77 -1.43 -10.85 -10.79
C SER A 77 -1.93 -11.98 -9.90
N ILE A 78 -2.49 -11.67 -8.72
CA ILE A 78 -3.04 -12.67 -7.78
C ILE A 78 -4.15 -13.49 -8.44
N PHE A 79 -4.96 -12.85 -9.28
CA PHE A 79 -5.99 -13.48 -10.11
C PHE A 79 -5.46 -14.10 -11.40
N SER A 80 -4.14 -14.24 -11.54
CA SER A 80 -3.46 -14.88 -12.67
C SER A 80 -3.90 -14.34 -14.04
N GLN A 81 -4.15 -13.04 -14.11
CA GLN A 81 -4.55 -12.41 -15.37
C GLN A 81 -3.43 -12.48 -16.41
N PRO A 82 -3.77 -12.63 -17.71
CA PRO A 82 -2.77 -12.77 -18.75
C PRO A 82 -1.93 -11.50 -18.90
N VAL A 83 -0.74 -11.63 -19.50
CA VAL A 83 0.17 -10.50 -19.77
C VAL A 83 -0.50 -9.40 -20.59
N THR A 84 -1.49 -9.71 -21.44
CA THR A 84 -2.28 -8.71 -22.17
C THR A 84 -3.08 -7.78 -21.24
N THR A 85 -3.44 -8.25 -20.05
CA THR A 85 -4.09 -7.45 -18.99
C THR A 85 -3.05 -6.75 -18.11
N LEU A 86 -1.93 -7.41 -17.78
CA LEU A 86 -0.88 -6.85 -16.90
C LEU A 86 -0.04 -5.75 -17.58
N GLY A 87 0.23 -5.89 -18.88
CA GLY A 87 1.12 -5.03 -19.66
C GLY A 87 0.77 -3.53 -19.63
N PRO A 88 -0.51 -3.15 -19.80
CA PRO A 88 -0.95 -1.76 -19.65
C PRO A 88 -0.63 -1.16 -18.27
N TYR A 89 -0.87 -1.89 -17.18
CA TYR A 89 -0.52 -1.44 -15.83
C TYR A 89 1.00 -1.30 -15.65
N LEU A 90 1.79 -2.25 -16.15
CA LEU A 90 3.27 -2.14 -16.14
C LEU A 90 3.77 -0.91 -16.90
N THR A 91 3.09 -0.55 -17.99
CA THR A 91 3.42 0.63 -18.78
C THR A 91 3.13 1.92 -18.02
N ASP A 92 1.97 2.02 -17.36
CA ASP A 92 1.62 3.16 -16.51
C ASP A 92 2.59 3.31 -15.33
N ILE A 93 2.89 2.20 -14.62
CA ILE A 93 3.85 2.17 -13.50
C ILE A 93 5.22 2.66 -13.98
N LYS A 94 5.73 2.13 -15.10
CA LYS A 94 7.03 2.54 -15.65
C LYS A 94 7.05 4.02 -15.98
N LYS A 95 6.01 4.52 -16.65
CA LYS A 95 5.90 5.93 -17.03
C LYS A 95 5.91 6.84 -15.80
N LEU A 96 5.12 6.52 -14.77
CA LEU A 96 5.08 7.32 -13.53
C LEU A 96 6.42 7.28 -12.80
N ALA A 97 7.05 6.11 -12.72
CA ALA A 97 8.36 5.98 -12.11
C ALA A 97 9.45 6.74 -12.89
N ASP A 98 9.40 6.74 -14.22
CA ASP A 98 10.31 7.54 -15.07
C ASP A 98 10.11 9.03 -14.87
N ASP A 99 8.86 9.49 -14.85
CA ASP A 99 8.52 10.89 -14.58
C ASP A 99 8.97 11.35 -13.18
N LEU A 100 9.10 10.41 -12.23
CA LEU A 100 9.63 10.62 -10.90
C LEU A 100 11.15 10.39 -10.81
N GLY A 101 11.83 10.00 -11.89
CA GLY A 101 13.28 9.77 -11.90
C GLY A 101 13.75 8.55 -11.11
N ILE A 102 12.87 7.55 -10.94
CA ILE A 102 13.12 6.28 -10.23
C ILE A 102 12.79 5.04 -11.08
N GLY A 103 12.39 5.23 -12.34
CA GLY A 103 12.03 4.12 -13.23
C GLY A 103 13.19 3.24 -13.69
N GLY A 104 14.43 3.55 -13.29
CA GLY A 104 15.62 2.72 -13.56
C GLY A 104 15.58 1.34 -12.89
N HIS A 105 14.82 1.21 -11.79
CA HIS A 105 14.63 -0.06 -11.07
C HIS A 105 13.66 -1.02 -11.78
N ILE A 106 12.85 -0.52 -12.72
CA ILE A 106 11.81 -1.32 -13.38
C ILE A 106 12.32 -1.87 -14.71
N ASN A 107 12.47 -3.19 -14.77
CA ASN A 107 12.68 -3.92 -16.02
C ASN A 107 11.39 -4.64 -16.45
N ILE A 108 10.62 -4.01 -17.35
CA ILE A 108 9.37 -4.59 -17.89
C ILE A 108 9.63 -5.96 -18.52
N GLY A 109 10.76 -6.16 -19.19
CA GLY A 109 11.10 -7.44 -19.82
C GLY A 109 11.26 -8.57 -18.81
N THR A 110 11.95 -8.31 -17.69
CA THR A 110 12.10 -9.27 -16.60
C THR A 110 10.74 -9.59 -15.96
N ILE A 111 9.97 -8.56 -15.60
CA ILE A 111 8.65 -8.75 -14.97
C ILE A 111 7.72 -9.53 -15.89
N THR A 112 7.67 -9.17 -17.18
CA THR A 112 6.85 -9.86 -18.19
C THR A 112 7.28 -11.32 -18.35
N SER A 113 8.58 -11.58 -18.41
CA SER A 113 9.12 -12.94 -18.48
C SER A 113 8.73 -13.77 -17.26
N THR A 114 8.85 -13.21 -16.06
CA THR A 114 8.43 -13.85 -14.81
C THR A 114 6.91 -14.12 -14.82
N ALA A 115 6.09 -13.16 -15.24
CA ALA A 115 4.64 -13.33 -15.35
C ALA A 115 4.23 -14.46 -16.30
N LEU A 116 4.94 -14.60 -17.44
CA LEU A 116 4.70 -15.69 -18.40
C LEU A 116 5.03 -17.09 -17.84
N THR A 117 5.82 -17.19 -16.77
CA THR A 117 6.11 -18.48 -16.14
C THR A 117 4.95 -19.01 -15.28
N GLY A 118 3.96 -18.18 -14.96
CA GLY A 118 2.87 -18.52 -14.04
C GLY A 118 3.29 -18.67 -12.57
N LYS A 119 4.54 -18.34 -12.22
CA LYS A 119 5.05 -18.40 -10.84
C LYS A 119 4.67 -17.13 -10.07
N LEU A 120 3.44 -17.09 -9.57
CA LEU A 120 2.87 -15.92 -8.90
C LEU A 120 3.73 -15.46 -7.71
N GLU A 121 4.20 -16.36 -6.86
CA GLU A 121 4.99 -16.01 -5.68
C GLU A 121 6.31 -15.33 -6.08
N LYS A 122 6.92 -15.80 -7.17
CA LYS A 122 8.13 -15.17 -7.73
C LYS A 122 7.82 -13.78 -8.27
N LEU A 123 6.71 -13.63 -9.00
CA LEU A 123 6.28 -12.34 -9.53
C LEU A 123 6.04 -11.33 -8.40
N MET A 124 5.33 -11.74 -7.34
CA MET A 124 5.05 -10.90 -6.17
C MET A 124 6.32 -10.50 -5.45
N MET A 125 7.25 -11.43 -5.21
CA MET A 125 8.55 -11.13 -4.61
C MET A 125 9.33 -10.13 -5.45
N GLU A 126 9.41 -10.34 -6.76
CA GLU A 126 10.12 -9.44 -7.69
C GLU A 126 9.52 -8.03 -7.68
N THR A 127 8.19 -7.90 -7.74
CA THR A 127 7.53 -6.59 -7.71
C THR A 127 7.65 -5.88 -6.36
N SER A 128 7.67 -6.63 -5.24
CA SER A 128 7.86 -6.06 -3.91
C SER A 128 9.27 -5.51 -3.72
N ILE A 129 10.29 -6.22 -4.23
CA ILE A 129 11.67 -5.73 -4.22
C ILE A 129 11.78 -4.43 -5.01
N ILE A 130 11.22 -4.39 -6.22
CA ILE A 130 11.21 -3.18 -7.06
C ILE A 130 10.52 -2.01 -6.36
N PHE A 131 9.41 -2.26 -5.65
CA PHE A 131 8.73 -1.24 -4.86
C PHE A 131 9.62 -0.70 -3.73
N SER A 132 10.31 -1.59 -3.01
CA SER A 132 11.26 -1.22 -1.96
C SER A 132 12.43 -0.39 -2.52
N ASP A 133 13.03 -0.82 -3.62
CA ASP A 133 14.17 -0.13 -4.26
C ASP A 133 13.78 1.28 -4.74
N MET A 134 12.58 1.42 -5.32
CA MET A 134 12.02 2.73 -5.70
C MET A 134 11.81 3.64 -4.49
N SER A 135 11.28 3.08 -3.39
CA SER A 135 11.06 3.83 -2.14
C SER A 135 12.38 4.30 -1.54
N GLU A 136 13.39 3.42 -1.47
CA GLU A 136 14.71 3.74 -0.96
C GLU A 136 15.41 4.81 -1.81
N ASP A 137 15.34 4.70 -3.15
CA ASP A 137 15.95 5.69 -4.05
C ASP A 137 15.34 7.09 -3.88
N LEU A 138 14.02 7.19 -3.69
CA LEU A 138 13.37 8.46 -3.34
C LEU A 138 13.88 9.02 -2.02
N GLN A 139 14.07 8.19 -1.01
CA GLN A 139 14.56 8.62 0.31
C GLN A 139 16.01 9.10 0.26
N VAL A 140 16.90 8.37 -0.42
CA VAL A 140 18.30 8.75 -0.61
C VAL A 140 18.42 10.08 -1.38
N LYS A 141 17.45 10.37 -2.26
CA LYS A 141 17.33 11.65 -2.98
C LYS A 141 16.65 12.77 -2.18
N ASN A 142 16.40 12.58 -0.88
CA ASN A 142 15.67 13.52 0.00
C ASN A 142 14.24 13.81 -0.46
N ARG A 143 13.58 12.85 -1.11
CA ARG A 143 12.18 12.90 -1.58
C ARG A 143 11.33 11.89 -0.80
N THR A 144 11.54 11.84 0.51
CA THR A 144 10.86 10.93 1.44
C THR A 144 9.34 11.14 1.45
N ASP A 145 8.87 12.35 1.15
CA ASP A 145 7.46 12.65 0.93
C ASP A 145 6.87 11.86 -0.25
N LEU A 146 7.59 11.72 -1.35
CA LEU A 146 7.12 10.93 -2.50
C LEU A 146 7.13 9.43 -2.20
N ALA A 147 8.11 8.93 -1.46
CA ALA A 147 8.15 7.54 -1.01
C ALA A 147 6.92 7.24 -0.12
N ALA A 148 6.63 8.14 0.81
CA ALA A 148 5.44 8.08 1.67
C ALA A 148 4.14 8.06 0.84
N LEU A 149 4.00 8.92 -0.16
CA LEU A 149 2.82 8.97 -1.02
C LEU A 149 2.63 7.70 -1.83
N MET A 150 3.72 7.12 -2.32
CA MET A 150 3.69 5.83 -3.02
C MET A 150 3.17 4.71 -2.12
N LEU A 151 3.63 4.65 -0.87
CA LEU A 151 3.12 3.69 0.13
C LEU A 151 1.63 3.90 0.42
N ILE A 152 1.20 5.15 0.65
CA ILE A 152 -0.19 5.49 0.96
C ILE A 152 -1.11 5.12 -0.21
N GLY A 153 -0.69 5.38 -1.44
CA GLY A 153 -1.45 5.05 -2.65
C GLY A 153 -1.69 3.55 -2.76
N GLY A 154 -0.64 2.74 -2.55
CA GLY A 154 -0.75 1.28 -2.57
C GLY A 154 -1.64 0.73 -1.45
N TRP A 155 -1.48 1.24 -0.23
CA TRP A 155 -2.32 0.86 0.91
C TRP A 155 -3.80 1.21 0.70
N LEU A 156 -4.08 2.43 0.24
CA LEU A 156 -5.44 2.89 -0.03
C LEU A 156 -6.12 2.03 -1.09
N GLU A 157 -5.41 1.69 -2.17
CA GLU A 157 -5.97 0.86 -3.24
C GLU A 157 -6.22 -0.57 -2.78
N ALA A 158 -5.30 -1.16 -2.01
CA ALA A 158 -5.50 -2.49 -1.43
C ALA A 158 -6.72 -2.52 -0.47
N LEU A 159 -6.86 -1.51 0.38
CA LEU A 159 -8.03 -1.36 1.26
C LEU A 159 -9.31 -1.17 0.45
N TYR A 160 -9.28 -0.37 -0.62
CA TYR A 160 -10.41 -0.18 -1.51
C TYR A 160 -10.84 -1.48 -2.20
N ILE A 161 -9.89 -2.29 -2.66
CA ILE A 161 -10.16 -3.59 -3.28
C ILE A 161 -10.81 -4.53 -2.25
N ALA A 162 -10.29 -4.60 -1.03
CA ALA A 162 -10.90 -5.39 0.04
C ALA A 162 -12.33 -4.94 0.35
N CYS A 163 -12.54 -3.63 0.55
CA CYS A 163 -13.85 -3.02 0.79
C CYS A 163 -14.85 -3.29 -0.35
N SER A 164 -14.42 -3.15 -1.60
CA SER A 164 -15.27 -3.39 -2.77
C SER A 164 -15.59 -4.88 -2.95
N THR A 165 -14.66 -5.76 -2.58
CA THR A 165 -14.87 -7.21 -2.60
C THR A 165 -15.87 -7.63 -1.54
N VAL A 166 -15.72 -7.17 -0.28
CA VAL A 166 -16.62 -7.56 0.81
C VAL A 166 -18.04 -7.05 0.60
N GLU A 167 -18.21 -5.91 -0.07
CA GLU A 167 -19.53 -5.39 -0.44
C GLU A 167 -20.26 -6.31 -1.45
N LYS A 168 -19.52 -6.88 -2.41
CA LYS A 168 -20.06 -7.80 -3.42
C LYS A 168 -20.19 -9.23 -2.93
N THR A 169 -19.23 -9.65 -2.12
CA THR A 169 -19.09 -11.01 -1.59
C THR A 169 -18.87 -10.91 -0.07
N PRO A 170 -19.96 -10.72 0.72
CA PRO A 170 -19.86 -10.61 2.17
C PRO A 170 -19.14 -11.80 2.78
N ASN A 171 -18.08 -11.52 3.55
CA ASN A 171 -17.24 -12.54 4.15
C ASN A 171 -16.63 -12.03 5.45
N GLU A 172 -16.82 -12.77 6.55
CA GLU A 172 -16.38 -12.36 7.88
C GLU A 172 -14.85 -12.22 8.00
N MET A 173 -14.10 -13.13 7.37
CA MET A 173 -12.63 -13.08 7.40
C MET A 173 -12.11 -11.83 6.70
N LEU A 174 -12.72 -11.46 5.56
CA LEU A 174 -12.36 -10.23 4.85
C LEU A 174 -12.80 -8.97 5.61
N SER A 175 -13.97 -8.99 6.26
CA SER A 175 -14.41 -7.91 7.15
C SER A 175 -13.41 -7.69 8.30
N ASN A 176 -12.97 -8.77 8.96
CA ASN A 176 -11.94 -8.71 10.00
C ASN A 176 -10.63 -8.17 9.45
N ARG A 177 -10.23 -8.61 8.25
CA ARG A 177 -9.02 -8.12 7.57
C ARG A 177 -9.08 -6.61 7.27
N ILE A 178 -10.25 -6.08 6.95
CA ILE A 178 -10.48 -4.63 6.79
C ILE A 178 -10.35 -3.92 8.14
N ALA A 179 -10.97 -4.45 9.20
CA ALA A 179 -10.90 -3.86 10.53
C ALA A 179 -9.45 -3.79 11.07
N GLU A 180 -8.64 -4.80 10.80
CA GLU A 180 -7.21 -4.84 11.15
C GLU A 180 -6.37 -3.74 10.48
N GLN A 181 -6.84 -3.16 9.36
CA GLN A 181 -6.17 -2.00 8.74
C GLN A 181 -6.16 -0.76 9.66
N LEU A 182 -6.89 -0.79 10.78
CA LEU A 182 -6.73 0.19 11.85
C LEU A 182 -5.28 0.25 12.35
N LEU A 183 -4.57 -0.88 12.43
CA LEU A 183 -3.15 -0.91 12.80
C LEU A 183 -2.30 -0.14 11.79
N VAL A 184 -2.43 -0.48 10.52
CA VAL A 184 -1.65 0.14 9.43
C VAL A 184 -1.94 1.63 9.36
N SER A 185 -3.21 2.04 9.44
CA SER A 185 -3.58 3.46 9.47
C SER A 185 -3.03 4.21 10.68
N THR A 186 -2.96 3.56 11.86
CA THR A 186 -2.31 4.13 13.06
C THR A 186 -0.83 4.40 12.80
N MET A 187 -0.13 3.42 12.24
CA MET A 187 1.30 3.55 11.94
C MET A 187 1.58 4.62 10.88
N LEU A 188 0.73 4.69 9.84
CA LEU A 188 0.80 5.76 8.83
C LEU A 188 0.58 7.15 9.46
N ILE A 189 -0.43 7.31 10.32
CA ILE A 189 -0.70 8.60 10.99
C ILE A 189 0.46 9.01 11.91
N ASP A 190 1.02 8.06 12.66
CA ASP A 190 2.16 8.30 13.55
C ASP A 190 3.40 8.70 12.72
N GLU A 191 3.73 7.97 11.65
CA GLU A 191 4.86 8.27 10.75
C GLU A 191 4.70 9.64 10.07
N PHE A 192 3.53 9.96 9.52
CA PHE A 192 3.28 11.25 8.86
C PHE A 192 3.02 12.41 9.83
N GLY A 193 2.99 12.12 11.13
CA GLY A 193 3.06 13.12 12.20
C GLY A 193 4.47 13.65 12.44
N ASP A 194 5.51 13.00 11.88
CA ASP A 194 6.90 13.38 12.07
C ASP A 194 7.23 14.78 11.48
N ALA A 195 8.16 15.47 12.13
CA ALA A 195 8.59 16.80 11.73
C ALA A 195 9.10 16.87 10.28
N LYS A 196 9.68 15.78 9.74
CA LYS A 196 10.18 15.73 8.35
C LYS A 196 9.08 15.93 7.30
N TYR A 197 7.81 15.71 7.65
CA TYR A 197 6.67 15.91 6.75
C TYR A 197 5.87 17.19 7.03
N SER A 198 6.15 17.87 8.14
CA SER A 198 5.33 18.98 8.65
C SER A 198 5.23 20.19 7.71
N SER A 199 6.23 20.40 6.85
CA SER A 199 6.29 21.51 5.90
C SER A 199 5.64 21.23 4.55
N ASN A 200 5.28 19.98 4.24
CA ASN A 200 4.72 19.61 2.95
C ASN A 200 3.17 19.65 2.98
N PRO A 201 2.53 20.62 2.30
CA PRO A 201 1.07 20.77 2.33
C PRO A 201 0.33 19.56 1.75
N ASN A 202 0.92 18.89 0.76
CA ASN A 202 0.32 17.71 0.14
C ASN A 202 0.28 16.53 1.13
N ILE A 203 1.31 16.37 1.96
CA ILE A 203 1.30 15.34 3.01
C ILE A 203 0.25 15.67 4.08
N GLN A 204 0.04 16.95 4.41
CA GLN A 204 -1.00 17.33 5.38
C GLN A 204 -2.43 17.07 4.83
N GLU A 205 -2.65 17.28 3.54
CA GLU A 205 -3.91 16.91 2.88
C GLU A 205 -4.16 15.39 2.96
N VAL A 206 -3.14 14.59 2.64
CA VAL A 206 -3.22 13.13 2.75
C VAL A 206 -3.43 12.69 4.19
N ARG A 207 -2.74 13.30 5.15
CA ARG A 207 -2.90 12.99 6.57
C ARG A 207 -4.32 13.26 7.06
N THR A 208 -4.94 14.35 6.61
CA THR A 208 -6.35 14.64 6.91
C THR A 208 -7.27 13.54 6.36
N THR A 209 -6.98 13.07 5.16
CA THR A 209 -7.70 11.98 4.53
C THR A 209 -7.49 10.65 5.28
N LEU A 210 -6.25 10.32 5.63
CA LEU A 210 -5.89 9.14 6.43
C LEU A 210 -6.58 9.15 7.79
N GLN A 211 -6.63 10.29 8.48
CA GLN A 211 -7.31 10.41 9.76
C GLN A 211 -8.79 10.03 9.65
N ARG A 212 -9.46 10.46 8.58
CA ARG A 212 -10.86 10.10 8.37
C ARG A 212 -11.06 8.61 8.08
N ILE A 213 -10.14 7.97 7.34
CA ILE A 213 -10.17 6.51 7.13
C ILE A 213 -9.96 5.81 8.47
N HIS A 214 -8.95 6.24 9.22
CA HIS A 214 -8.63 5.73 10.54
C HIS A 214 -9.81 5.83 11.52
N ASP A 215 -10.47 6.99 11.60
CA ASP A 215 -11.65 7.19 12.44
C ASP A 215 -12.79 6.23 12.05
N GLY A 216 -12.96 5.99 10.75
CA GLY A 216 -13.91 4.99 10.24
C GLY A 216 -13.53 3.56 10.66
N LEU A 217 -12.27 3.18 10.49
CA LEU A 217 -11.73 1.88 10.92
C LEU A 217 -11.83 1.70 12.44
N GLY A 218 -11.71 2.79 13.22
CA GLY A 218 -11.90 2.82 14.67
C GLY A 218 -13.34 2.54 15.12
N LYS A 219 -14.31 2.55 14.20
CA LYS A 219 -15.67 2.05 14.46
C LYS A 219 -15.76 0.53 14.34
N LEU A 220 -14.81 -0.11 13.66
CA LEU A 220 -14.80 -1.56 13.40
C LEU A 220 -13.94 -2.32 14.43
N ALA A 221 -12.91 -1.68 14.96
CA ALA A 221 -11.98 -2.28 15.90
C ALA A 221 -11.38 -1.23 16.84
N THR A 222 -10.73 -1.69 17.90
CA THR A 222 -9.92 -0.87 18.80
C THR A 222 -8.49 -1.37 18.81
N VAL A 223 -7.54 -0.45 18.97
CA VAL A 223 -6.12 -0.76 19.17
C VAL A 223 -5.71 -0.49 20.61
N GLU A 224 -4.71 -1.23 21.09
CA GLU A 224 -3.99 -0.94 22.32
C GLU A 224 -2.50 -0.73 22.00
N LYS A 225 -1.88 0.24 22.68
CA LYS A 225 -0.43 0.47 22.62
C LYS A 225 0.19 -0.12 23.87
N SER A 226 1.13 -1.05 23.70
CA SER A 226 1.90 -1.67 24.78
C SER A 226 3.40 -1.42 24.60
N ARG A 227 4.23 -1.98 25.49
CA ARG A 227 5.70 -1.96 25.31
C ARG A 227 6.16 -2.77 24.10
N ASP A 228 5.37 -3.76 23.69
CA ASP A 228 5.70 -4.70 22.61
C ASP A 228 5.18 -4.22 21.24
N GLY A 229 4.47 -3.09 21.20
CA GLY A 229 3.95 -2.47 19.97
C GLY A 229 2.47 -2.15 20.03
N ILE A 230 1.87 -1.99 18.85
CA ILE A 230 0.44 -1.71 18.66
C ILE A 230 -0.27 -3.01 18.26
N SER A 231 -1.36 -3.37 18.92
CA SER A 231 -2.17 -4.57 18.62
C SER A 231 -3.67 -4.24 18.58
N ILE A 232 -4.45 -5.06 17.88
CA ILE A 232 -5.92 -4.99 17.94
C ILE A 232 -6.37 -5.58 19.28
N SER A 233 -7.11 -4.80 20.07
CA SER A 233 -7.63 -5.20 21.37
C SER A 233 -9.06 -5.73 21.30
N SER A 234 -9.87 -5.23 20.37
CA SER A 234 -11.22 -5.75 20.12
C SER A 234 -11.67 -5.48 18.68
N VAL A 235 -12.56 -6.33 18.17
CA VAL A 235 -13.19 -6.18 16.85
C VAL A 235 -14.70 -6.23 17.06
N ASN A 236 -15.41 -5.23 16.54
CA ASN A 236 -16.86 -5.12 16.58
C ASN A 236 -17.38 -4.54 15.26
N ILE A 237 -17.61 -5.41 14.30
CA ILE A 237 -18.00 -5.03 12.94
C ILE A 237 -19.52 -5.05 12.84
N THR A 238 -20.12 -3.86 12.77
CA THR A 238 -21.53 -3.70 12.39
C THR A 238 -21.65 -3.43 10.89
N GLU A 239 -22.76 -3.83 10.30
CA GLU A 239 -23.00 -3.62 8.86
C GLU A 239 -22.96 -2.12 8.49
N ASP A 240 -23.56 -1.27 9.33
CA ASP A 240 -23.57 0.19 9.12
C ASP A 240 -22.16 0.79 9.21
N ALA A 241 -21.36 0.40 10.21
CA ALA A 241 -19.99 0.89 10.34
C ALA A 241 -19.11 0.42 9.16
N LEU A 242 -19.30 -0.81 8.68
CA LEU A 242 -18.56 -1.32 7.52
C LEU A 242 -18.96 -0.56 6.25
N LYS A 243 -20.26 -0.30 6.04
CA LYS A 243 -20.77 0.51 4.91
C LYS A 243 -20.23 1.93 4.92
N ASP A 244 -20.11 2.56 6.09
CA ASP A 244 -19.50 3.88 6.26
C ASP A 244 -18.03 3.88 5.77
N VAL A 245 -17.23 2.90 6.22
CA VAL A 245 -15.83 2.76 5.82
C VAL A 245 -15.70 2.52 4.32
N ILE A 246 -16.48 1.59 3.76
CA ILE A 246 -16.50 1.29 2.32
C ILE A 246 -16.80 2.56 1.51
N SER A 247 -17.83 3.29 1.92
CA SER A 247 -18.25 4.52 1.24
C SER A 247 -17.15 5.59 1.29
N PHE A 248 -16.51 5.75 2.44
CA PHE A 248 -15.46 6.76 2.62
C PHE A 248 -14.19 6.43 1.82
N VAL A 249 -13.73 5.19 1.86
CA VAL A 249 -12.58 4.70 1.08
C VAL A 249 -12.85 4.88 -0.42
N ARG A 250 -14.05 4.51 -0.89
CA ARG A 250 -14.45 4.70 -2.30
C ARG A 250 -14.41 6.16 -2.74
N LEU A 251 -14.97 7.06 -1.93
CA LEU A 251 -14.98 8.50 -2.25
C LEU A 251 -13.56 9.09 -2.26
N THR A 252 -12.73 8.68 -1.30
CA THR A 252 -11.33 9.10 -1.19
C THR A 252 -10.53 8.66 -2.41
N ARG A 253 -10.63 7.37 -2.78
CA ARG A 253 -9.98 6.88 -3.99
C ARG A 253 -10.44 7.66 -5.23
N LYS A 254 -11.75 7.90 -5.34
CA LYS A 254 -12.32 8.62 -6.48
C LYS A 254 -11.76 10.04 -6.63
N SER A 255 -11.42 10.74 -5.55
CA SER A 255 -10.80 12.07 -5.65
C SER A 255 -9.32 12.04 -6.05
N ILE A 256 -8.64 10.90 -5.97
CA ILE A 256 -7.22 10.76 -6.29
C ILE A 256 -7.00 10.35 -7.76
N ILE A 257 -7.86 9.48 -8.30
CA ILE A 257 -7.69 8.88 -9.64
C ILE A 257 -8.40 9.64 -10.78
N ASN A 258 -9.06 10.76 -10.46
CA ASN A 258 -9.75 11.65 -11.42
C ASN A 258 -9.08 13.01 -11.45
#